data_AF-V2YI49-F1
#
_entry.id   AF-V2YI49-F1
#
_cell.length_a   1.000
_cell.length_b   1.000
_cell.length_c   1.000
_cell.angle_alpha   90.00
_cell.angle_beta   90.00
_cell.angle_gamma   90.00
#
_symmetry.space_group_name_H-M   'P 1'
#
loop_
_entity.id
_entity.type
_entity.pdbx_description
1 polymer ?
#
loop_
_entity_poly.entity_id
_entity_poly.type
_entity_poly.pdbx_seq_one_letter_code
_entity_poly.pdbx_strand_id
1 'polypeptide(L)'
;MKNILYQLFSGDYDITPERDEKQQELSEAALVELEKIAAVFGVEFVDHLCDLNGEREEWQNFQYYRSGFLLGVRLMLEALGPVL
;
A
#
# COMPACT_ATOMS: atom_id res chain seq x y z
N MET A 1 14.15 -19.78 11.72
CA MET A 1 13.55 -18.43 11.84
C MET A 1 13.62 -17.77 10.48
N LYS A 2 12.50 -17.34 9.89
CA LYS A 2 12.52 -16.54 8.66
C LYS A 2 13.23 -15.22 8.99
N ASN A 3 14.39 -14.97 8.36
CA ASN A 3 15.15 -13.75 8.60
C ASN A 3 14.52 -12.63 7.76
N ILE A 4 13.74 -11.77 8.42
CA ILE A 4 13.02 -10.68 7.76
C ILE A 4 13.95 -9.68 7.06
N LEU A 5 15.17 -9.46 7.58
CA LEU A 5 16.20 -8.64 6.92
C LEU A 5 16.62 -9.24 5.59
N TYR A 6 16.84 -10.55 5.55
CA TYR A 6 17.21 -11.24 4.33
C TYR A 6 16.09 -11.17 3.30
N GLN A 7 14.83 -11.38 3.71
CA GLN A 7 13.67 -11.31 2.82
C GLN A 7 13.42 -9.90 2.27
N LEU A 8 13.61 -8.87 3.10
CA LEU A 8 13.57 -7.47 2.66
C LEU A 8 14.71 -7.15 1.67
N PHE A 9 15.92 -7.67 1.92
CA PHE A 9 17.07 -7.46 1.04
C PHE A 9 16.93 -8.20 -0.29
N SER A 10 16.43 -9.44 -0.28
CA SER A 10 16.26 -10.27 -1.48
C SER A 10 15.04 -9.88 -2.31
N GLY A 11 14.16 -9.01 -1.78
CA GLY A 11 12.90 -8.65 -2.41
C GLY A 11 11.80 -9.72 -2.24
N ASP A 12 12.05 -10.76 -1.44
CA ASP A 12 11.10 -11.84 -1.16
C ASP A 12 10.06 -11.46 -0.08
N TYR A 13 10.15 -10.26 0.49
CA TYR A 13 9.16 -9.72 1.41
C TYR A 13 8.23 -8.76 0.68
N ASP A 14 7.01 -9.23 0.38
CA ASP A 14 5.90 -8.36 0.00
C ASP A 14 5.01 -8.10 1.23
N ILE A 15 4.87 -6.83 1.59
CA ILE A 15 3.95 -6.41 2.66
C ILE A 15 2.51 -6.27 2.12
N THR A 16 2.37 -6.15 0.80
CA THR A 16 1.09 -6.11 0.13
C THR A 16 0.49 -7.51 0.17
N PRO A 17 -0.67 -7.71 0.80
CA PRO A 17 -1.32 -9.02 0.76
C PRO A 17 -1.62 -9.37 -0.70
N GLU A 18 -1.36 -10.62 -1.11
CA GLU A 18 -1.90 -11.12 -2.37
C GLU A 18 -3.42 -10.93 -2.35
N ARG A 19 -3.95 -10.35 -3.44
CA ARG A 19 -5.38 -10.13 -3.56
C ARG A 19 -6.09 -11.46 -3.68
N ASP A 20 -7.08 -11.69 -2.81
CA ASP A 20 -7.98 -12.83 -2.99
C ASP A 20 -8.94 -12.59 -4.17
N GLU A 21 -9.55 -13.66 -4.68
CA GLU A 21 -10.48 -13.60 -5.83
C GLU A 21 -11.59 -12.58 -5.56
N LYS A 22 -12.08 -12.50 -4.32
CA LYS A 22 -13.15 -11.58 -3.93
C LYS A 22 -12.70 -10.12 -3.97
N GLN A 23 -11.47 -9.82 -3.56
CA GLN A 23 -10.89 -8.48 -3.66
C GLN A 23 -10.73 -8.05 -5.12
N GLN A 24 -10.37 -8.99 -6.01
CA GLN A 24 -10.29 -8.72 -7.44
C GLN A 24 -11.68 -8.45 -8.03
N GLU A 25 -12.68 -9.29 -7.74
CA GLU A 25 -14.07 -9.08 -8.17
C GLU A 25 -14.63 -7.72 -7.71
N LEU A 26 -14.38 -7.36 -6.45
CA LEU A 26 -14.80 -6.07 -5.92
C LEU A 26 -14.09 -4.90 -6.60
N SER A 27 -12.81 -5.05 -6.93
CA SER A 27 -12.05 -4.03 -7.65
C SER A 27 -12.60 -3.82 -9.06
N GLU A 28 -12.93 -4.90 -9.76
CA GLU A 28 -13.52 -4.84 -11.11
C GLU A 28 -14.93 -4.21 -11.07
N ALA A 29 -15.76 -4.60 -10.10
CA ALA A 29 -17.08 -4.01 -9.91
C ALA A 29 -17.01 -2.50 -9.59
N ALA A 30 -16.05 -2.09 -8.77
CA ALA A 30 -15.84 -0.67 -8.45
C ALA A 30 -15.44 0.15 -9.68
N LEU A 31 -14.61 -0.40 -10.58
CA LEU A 31 -14.25 0.25 -11.84
C LEU A 31 -15.48 0.47 -12.73
N VAL A 32 -16.37 -0.52 -12.84
CA VAL A 32 -17.62 -0.39 -13.61
C VAL A 32 -18.51 0.73 -13.07
N GLU A 33 -18.62 0.88 -11.76
CA GLU A 33 -19.38 2.01 -11.18
C GLU A 33 -18.67 3.36 -11.42
N LEU A 34 -17.34 3.38 -11.38
CA LEU A 34 -16.55 4.59 -11.68
C LEU A 34 -16.75 5.04 -13.13
N GLU A 35 -16.81 4.12 -14.08
CA GLU A 35 -17.12 4.41 -15.49
C GLU A 35 -18.51 5.04 -15.64
N LYS A 36 -19.51 4.58 -14.88
CA LYS A 36 -20.85 5.20 -14.89
C LYS A 36 -20.82 6.62 -14.34
N ILE A 37 -20.03 6.87 -13.30
CA ILE A 37 -19.83 8.22 -12.75
C ILE A 37 -19.16 9.10 -13.81
N ALA A 38 -18.10 8.61 -14.47
CA ALA A 38 -17.41 9.33 -15.53
C ALA A 38 -18.34 9.65 -16.72
N ALA A 39 -19.26 8.74 -17.06
CA ALA A 39 -20.24 8.96 -18.12
C ALA A 39 -21.22 10.11 -17.82
N VAL A 40 -21.51 10.39 -16.55
CA VAL A 40 -22.43 11.45 -16.13
C VAL A 40 -21.71 12.77 -15.86
N PHE A 41 -20.56 12.72 -15.19
CA PHE A 41 -19.85 13.91 -14.68
C PHE A 41 -18.63 14.29 -15.52
N GLY A 42 -18.21 13.44 -16.46
CA GLY A 42 -17.02 13.62 -17.26
C GLY A 42 -15.77 13.03 -16.60
N VAL A 43 -14.77 12.74 -17.43
CA VAL A 43 -13.49 12.16 -16.99
C VAL A 43 -12.71 13.12 -16.10
N GLU A 44 -12.67 14.41 -16.43
CA GLU A 44 -11.95 15.42 -15.62
C GLU A 44 -12.46 15.50 -14.17
N PHE A 45 -13.77 15.33 -13.96
CA PHE A 45 -14.34 15.28 -12.61
C PHE A 45 -13.85 14.05 -11.85
N VAL A 46 -13.84 12.89 -12.51
CA VAL A 46 -13.42 11.63 -11.89
C VAL A 46 -11.92 11.65 -11.60
N ASP A 47 -11.10 12.18 -12.51
CA ASP A 47 -9.66 12.35 -12.30
C ASP A 47 -9.41 13.22 -11.06
N HIS A 48 -10.07 14.38 -10.95
CA HIS A 48 -9.93 15.24 -9.78
C HIS A 48 -10.40 14.56 -8.47
N LEU A 49 -11.49 13.78 -8.53
CA LEU A 49 -11.97 13.01 -7.39
C LEU A 49 -10.96 11.92 -6.97
N CYS A 50 -10.32 11.27 -7.93
CA CYS A 50 -9.26 10.31 -7.70
C CYS A 50 -8.03 10.96 -7.04
N ASP A 51 -7.60 12.13 -7.50
CA ASP A 51 -6.50 12.89 -6.89
C ASP A 51 -6.78 13.23 -5.42
N LEU A 52 -7.97 13.78 -5.13
CA LEU A 52 -8.38 14.10 -3.76
C LEU A 52 -8.44 12.86 -2.85
N ASN A 53 -8.88 11.72 -3.38
CA ASN A 53 -8.85 10.46 -2.64
C ASN A 53 -7.42 9.99 -2.40
N GLY A 54 -6.53 10.11 -3.39
CA GLY A 54 -5.11 9.79 -3.27
C GLY A 54 -4.43 10.61 -2.17
N GLU A 55 -4.61 11.93 -2.16
CA GLU A 55 -4.10 12.80 -1.10
C GLU A 55 -4.65 12.38 0.28
N ARG A 56 -5.95 12.09 0.38
CA ARG A 56 -6.56 11.62 1.64
C ARG A 56 -5.95 10.30 2.10
N GLU A 57 -5.73 9.36 1.19
CA GLU A 57 -5.12 8.07 1.49
C GLU A 57 -3.68 8.23 1.94
N GLU A 58 -2.88 9.11 1.33
CA GLU A 58 -1.53 9.43 1.80
C GLU A 58 -1.54 9.93 3.25
N TRP A 59 -2.46 10.84 3.59
CA TRP A 59 -2.64 11.32 4.96
C TRP A 59 -3.02 10.21 5.94
N GLN A 60 -3.93 9.32 5.55
CA GLN A 60 -4.36 8.19 6.38
C GLN A 60 -3.26 7.12 6.51
N ASN A 61 -2.46 6.93 5.47
CA ASN A 61 -1.38 5.97 5.40
C ASN A 61 -0.11 6.42 6.13
N PHE A 62 -0.08 7.63 6.69
CA PHE A 62 1.01 8.13 7.52
C PHE A 62 1.42 7.14 8.63
N GLN A 63 0.46 6.44 9.26
CA GLN A 63 0.76 5.45 10.29
C GLN A 63 1.48 4.21 9.73
N TYR A 64 1.18 3.80 8.50
CA TYR A 64 1.88 2.70 7.83
C TYR A 64 3.31 3.09 7.47
N TYR A 65 3.53 4.28 6.90
CA TYR A 65 4.87 4.81 6.64
C TYR A 65 5.70 4.93 7.92
N ARG A 66 5.09 5.48 8.98
CA ARG A 66 5.74 5.59 10.29
C ARG A 66 6.10 4.22 10.87
N SER A 67 5.20 3.24 10.77
CA SER A 67 5.44 1.88 11.26
C SER A 67 6.54 1.17 10.47
N GLY A 68 6.54 1.32 9.15
CA GLY A 68 7.60 0.81 8.28
C GLY A 68 8.97 1.44 8.58
N PHE A 69 9.01 2.76 8.80
CA PHE A 69 10.22 3.46 9.20
C PHE A 69 10.75 2.96 10.56
N LEU A 70 9.88 2.82 11.56
CA LEU A 70 10.25 2.29 12.87
C LEU A 70 10.78 0.85 12.80
N LEU A 71 10.18 0.00 11.95
CA LEU A 71 10.67 -1.34 11.68
C LEU A 71 12.07 -1.29 11.06
N GLY A 72 12.29 -0.47 10.03
CA GLY A 72 13.59 -0.29 9.40
C GLY A 72 14.68 0.14 10.39
N VAL A 73 14.38 1.11 11.27
CA VAL A 73 15.32 1.54 12.31
C VAL A 73 15.66 0.41 13.28
N ARG A 74 14.66 -0.36 13.75
CA ARG A 74 14.90 -1.51 14.65
C ARG A 74 15.79 -2.56 14.00
N LEU A 75 15.51 -2.87 12.73
CA LEU A 75 16.27 -3.84 11.96
C LEU A 75 17.73 -3.40 11.72
N MET A 76 17.97 -2.10 11.47
CA MET A 76 19.33 -1.56 11.38
C MET A 76 20.07 -1.62 12.72
N LEU A 77 19.40 -1.33 13.83
CA LEU A 77 19.98 -1.43 15.17
C LEU A 77 20.31 -2.88 15.55
N GLU A 78 19.47 -3.85 15.15
CA GLU A 78 19.77 -5.28 15.31
C GLU A 78 20.99 -5.71 14.50
N ALA A 79 21.14 -5.21 13.27
CA ALA A 79 22.31 -5.52 12.42
C ALA A 79 23.62 -4.89 12.93
N LEU A 80 23.55 -3.73 13.58
CA LEU A 80 24.70 -3.00 14.12
C LEU A 80 25.00 -3.31 15.59
N GLY A 81 24.08 -3.98 16.29
CA GLY A 81 24.24 -4.38 17.68
C GLY A 81 25.28 -5.49 17.85
N PRO A 82 25.89 -5.64 19.03
CA PRO A 82 26.81 -6.74 19.29
C PRO A 82 26.07 -8.07 19.15
N VAL A 83 26.63 -9.00 18.37
CA VAL A 83 26.24 -10.41 18.43
C VAL A 83 26.57 -10.90 19.85
N LEU A 84 25.55 -11.12 20.68
CA LEU A 84 25.67 -11.90 21.90
C LEU A 84 25.81 -13.39 21.56
#